data_AF-A0A7J8NKF4-F1
#
_entry.id   AF-A0A7J8NKF4-F1
#
_cell.length_a   1.000
_cell.length_b   1.000
_cell.length_c   1.000
_cell.angle_alpha   90.00
_cell.angle_beta   90.00
_cell.angle_gamma   90.00
#
_symmetry.space_group_name_H-M   'P 1'
#
loop_
_entity.id
_entity.type
_entity.pdbx_description
1 polymer ?
#
loop_
_entity_poly.entity_id
_entity_poly.type
_entity_poly.pdbx_seq_one_letter_code
_entity_poly.pdbx_strand_id
1 'polypeptide(L)'
;MAHYGAKVVVPIDLKKKPWEQKHPLHNRWHPDIPVVAEVKDGEVFRVEMVDFSGGGITSDYSAEDVKHADQSISSKTKMGPLEKWSNPFVSK
;
A
#
# COMPACT_ATOMS: atom_id res chain seq x y z
N MET A 1 10.25 -24.59 -4.33
CA MET A 1 9.24 -24.35 -5.38
C MET A 1 9.50 -22.96 -5.93
N ALA A 2 9.85 -22.83 -7.21
CA ALA A 2 10.15 -21.53 -7.81
C ALA A 2 8.95 -20.59 -7.67
N HIS A 3 9.16 -19.38 -7.17
CA HIS A 3 8.15 -18.33 -7.12
C HIS A 3 7.90 -17.87 -8.56
N TYR A 4 6.99 -18.54 -9.28
CA TYR A 4 6.49 -18.07 -10.57
C TYR A 4 5.54 -16.89 -10.32
N GLY A 5 6.12 -15.71 -10.09
CA GLY A 5 5.38 -14.48 -9.85
C GLY A 5 6.32 -13.33 -9.43
N ALA A 6 5.96 -12.11 -9.83
CA ALA A 6 6.67 -10.90 -9.42
C ALA A 6 6.77 -10.83 -7.88
N LYS A 7 7.93 -10.42 -7.37
CA LYS A 7 8.19 -10.27 -5.93
C LYS A 7 7.16 -9.33 -5.31
N VAL A 8 6.49 -9.76 -4.24
CA VAL A 8 5.59 -8.88 -3.48
C VAL A 8 6.44 -7.99 -2.60
N VAL A 9 6.43 -6.68 -2.88
CA VAL A 9 7.22 -5.71 -2.12
C VAL A 9 6.45 -5.15 -0.93
N VAL A 10 5.13 -5.04 -1.05
CA VAL A 10 4.27 -4.67 0.08
C VAL A 10 3.14 -5.69 0.21
N PRO A 11 3.25 -6.61 1.20
CA PRO A 11 2.19 -7.57 1.48
C PRO A 11 1.09 -6.91 2.32
N ILE A 12 -0.17 -7.26 2.04
CA ILE A 12 -1.34 -6.76 2.77
C ILE A 12 -2.11 -7.91 3.41
N ASP A 13 -2.47 -7.75 4.68
CA ASP A 13 -3.37 -8.66 5.39
C ASP A 13 -4.75 -8.02 5.56
N LEU A 14 -5.75 -8.48 4.80
CA LEU A 14 -7.12 -7.93 4.84
C LEU A 14 -7.83 -8.14 6.20
N LYS A 15 -7.31 -8.99 7.08
CA LYS A 15 -7.87 -9.18 8.43
C LYS A 15 -7.37 -8.15 9.44
N LYS A 16 -6.34 -7.36 9.07
CA LYS A 16 -5.73 -6.35 9.94
C LYS A 16 -6.12 -4.96 9.49
N LYS A 17 -6.22 -4.04 10.45
CA LYS A 17 -6.48 -2.64 10.13
C LYS A 17 -5.27 -2.01 9.42
N PRO A 18 -5.45 -0.92 8.65
CA PRO A 18 -4.37 -0.27 7.89
C PRO A 18 -3.12 0.11 8.72
N TRP A 19 -3.30 0.42 10.02
CA TRP A 19 -2.20 0.75 10.95
C TRP A 19 -1.58 -0.46 11.66
N GLU A 20 -2.19 -1.64 11.53
CA GLU A 20 -1.70 -2.92 12.09
C GLU A 20 -0.97 -3.76 11.03
N GLN A 21 -0.89 -3.25 9.79
CA GLN A 21 -0.12 -3.85 8.72
C GLN A 21 1.37 -3.87 9.07
N LYS A 22 2.10 -4.81 8.45
CA LYS A 22 3.58 -4.90 8.61
C LYS A 22 4.26 -3.56 8.30
N HIS A 23 3.75 -2.88 7.28
CA HIS A 23 4.11 -1.51 6.95
C HIS A 23 2.83 -0.67 7.12
N PRO A 24 2.75 0.20 8.15
CA PRO A 24 1.59 1.03 8.35
C PRO A 24 1.26 1.84 7.09
N LEU A 25 -0.01 1.85 6.70
CA LEU A 25 -0.47 2.66 5.58
C LEU A 25 -0.62 4.12 6.02
N HIS A 26 -0.37 5.05 5.10
CA HIS A 26 -0.30 6.49 5.33
C HIS A 26 -1.22 7.25 4.37
N ASN A 27 -1.93 8.28 4.82
CA ASN A 27 -2.85 9.13 4.04
C ASN A 27 -2.18 10.19 3.19
N ARG A 28 -1.08 10.68 3.76
CA ARG A 28 -0.52 11.99 3.50
C ARG A 28 0.75 11.77 2.73
N TRP A 29 1.03 12.69 1.83
CA TRP A 29 2.34 12.78 1.22
C TRP A 29 3.16 13.73 2.08
N HIS A 30 4.19 13.19 2.73
CA HIS A 30 5.16 13.96 3.49
C HIS A 30 6.55 13.35 3.23
N PRO A 31 7.59 14.17 3.01
CA PRO A 31 8.95 13.68 2.75
C PRO A 31 9.49 12.79 3.89
N ASP A 32 9.03 13.01 5.11
CA ASP A 32 9.47 12.25 6.29
C ASP A 32 8.87 10.84 6.39
N ILE A 33 7.99 10.44 5.47
CA ILE A 33 7.41 9.10 5.50
C ILE A 33 8.48 8.11 5.05
N PRO A 34 8.79 7.09 5.87
CA PRO A 34 9.84 6.14 5.56
C PRO A 34 9.49 5.32 4.32
N VAL A 35 10.53 5.01 3.55
CA VAL A 35 10.45 4.15 2.38
C VAL A 35 10.07 2.74 2.82
N VAL A 36 9.08 2.15 2.16
CA VAL A 36 8.56 0.81 2.51
C VAL A 36 9.24 -0.34 1.77
N ALA A 37 9.81 -0.06 0.59
CA ALA A 37 10.56 -1.02 -0.20
C ALA A 37 11.49 -0.34 -1.21
N GLU A 38 12.61 -1.00 -1.50
CA GLU A 38 13.54 -0.66 -2.57
C GLU A 38 13.34 -1.62 -3.75
N VAL A 39 13.37 -1.07 -4.97
CA VAL A 39 13.25 -1.83 -6.22
C VAL A 39 14.31 -1.36 -7.21
N LYS A 40 14.82 -2.27 -8.03
CA LYS A 40 15.80 -1.93 -9.07
C LYS A 40 15.10 -1.46 -10.35
N ASP A 41 15.78 -0.59 -11.10
CA ASP A 41 15.32 -0.22 -12.44
C ASP A 41 15.20 -1.47 -13.33
N GLY A 42 14.03 -1.64 -13.95
CA GLY A 42 13.71 -2.82 -14.76
C GLY A 42 13.19 -4.03 -13.97
N GLU A 43 13.09 -3.96 -12.65
CA GLU A 43 12.49 -5.03 -11.82
C GLU A 43 10.96 -5.01 -11.90
N VAL A 44 10.36 -6.16 -12.20
CA VAL A 44 8.90 -6.35 -12.12
C VAL A 44 8.55 -6.83 -10.71
N PHE A 45 7.77 -6.02 -9.99
CA PHE A 45 7.32 -6.30 -8.63
C PHE A 45 5.79 -6.18 -8.52
N ARG A 46 5.24 -6.77 -7.47
CA ARG A 46 3.82 -6.70 -7.14
C ARG A 46 3.61 -5.90 -5.87
N VAL A 47 2.64 -4.98 -5.91
CA VAL A 47 2.19 -4.22 -4.75
C VAL A 47 0.77 -4.67 -4.43
N GLU A 48 0.54 -5.12 -3.19
CA GLU A 48 -0.80 -5.40 -2.71
C GLU A 48 -1.36 -4.14 -2.05
N MET A 49 -2.67 -3.93 -2.20
CA MET A 49 -3.35 -2.73 -1.74
C MET A 49 -4.65 -3.13 -1.02
N VAL A 50 -4.98 -2.38 0.02
CA VAL A 50 -6.33 -2.40 0.60
C VAL A 50 -7.19 -1.45 -0.21
N ASP A 51 -8.49 -1.73 -0.30
CA ASP A 51 -9.43 -0.80 -0.89
C ASP A 51 -9.49 0.53 -0.10
N PHE A 52 -10.01 1.58 -0.73
CA PHE A 52 -10.01 2.92 -0.15
C PHE A 52 -10.79 3.01 1.17
N SER A 53 -11.76 2.13 1.41
CA SER A 53 -12.57 2.08 2.63
C SER A 53 -11.88 1.31 3.77
N GLY A 54 -10.71 0.70 3.51
CA GLY A 54 -10.01 -0.08 4.51
C GLY A 54 -10.73 -1.38 4.89
N GLY A 55 -11.54 -1.95 4.00
CA GLY A 55 -12.41 -3.10 4.27
C GLY A 55 -13.78 -2.75 4.90
N GLY A 56 -14.24 -1.51 4.77
CA GLY A 56 -15.51 -1.05 5.33
C GLY A 56 -16.75 -1.33 4.47
N ILE A 57 -16.57 -1.57 3.17
CA ILE A 57 -17.66 -1.92 2.25
C ILE A 57 -17.83 -3.44 2.20
N THR A 58 -19.04 -3.93 2.48
CA THR A 58 -19.37 -5.34 2.59
C THR A 58 -20.23 -5.84 1.43
N SER A 59 -20.32 -7.17 1.26
CA SER A 59 -21.11 -7.80 0.19
C SER A 59 -22.54 -8.13 0.64
N ASP A 60 -23.14 -7.33 1.53
CA ASP A 60 -24.44 -7.58 2.15
C ASP A 60 -25.62 -7.05 1.33
N TYR A 61 -25.38 -6.57 0.10
CA TYR A 61 -26.38 -6.03 -0.83
C TYR A 61 -27.26 -4.92 -0.21
N SER A 62 -26.73 -4.25 0.81
CA SER A 62 -27.32 -3.10 1.48
C SER A 62 -26.53 -1.85 1.10
N ALA A 63 -27.13 -0.67 1.27
CA ALA A 63 -26.43 0.61 1.12
C ALA A 63 -26.02 1.21 2.48
N GLU A 64 -26.28 0.49 3.58
CA GLU A 64 -26.01 0.99 4.94
C GLU A 64 -24.52 1.15 5.22
N ASP A 65 -23.66 0.30 4.65
CA ASP A 65 -22.21 0.39 4.74
C ASP A 65 -21.65 1.66 4.07
N VAL A 66 -22.15 2.01 2.89
CA VAL A 66 -21.81 3.25 2.18
C VAL A 66 -22.33 4.48 2.93
N LYS A 67 -23.55 4.42 3.45
CA LYS A 67 -24.20 5.52 4.17
C LYS A 67 -23.53 5.82 5.51
N HIS A 68 -23.03 4.80 6.19
CA HIS A 68 -22.33 4.91 7.47
C HIS A 68 -20.81 4.83 7.35
N ALA A 69 -20.27 4.93 6.13
CA ALA A 69 -18.84 4.88 5.88
C ALA A 69 -18.11 6.03 6.60
N ASP A 70 -17.12 5.67 7.43
CA ASP A 70 -16.21 6.65 8.01
C ASP A 70 -15.22 7.13 6.94
N GLN A 71 -15.51 8.29 6.36
CA GLN A 71 -14.67 8.92 5.32
C GLN A 71 -13.27 9.30 5.83
N SER A 72 -13.04 9.34 7.14
CA SER A 72 -11.69 9.52 7.70
C SER A 72 -10.78 8.33 7.43
N ILE A 73 -11.33 7.15 7.12
CA ILE A 73 -10.55 5.96 6.73
C ILE A 73 -9.89 6.13 5.36
N SER A 74 -10.55 6.80 4.41
CA SER A 74 -9.94 7.17 3.11
C SER A 74 -8.67 7.98 3.27
N SER A 75 -8.58 8.69 4.41
CA SER A 75 -7.34 9.29 4.81
C SER A 75 -6.36 8.17 5.21
N LYS A 76 -6.58 7.32 6.21
CA LYS A 76 -5.53 6.43 6.77
C LYS A 76 -4.92 5.37 5.83
N THR A 77 -5.45 5.15 4.63
CA THR A 77 -5.08 4.04 3.74
C THR A 77 -4.41 4.51 2.45
N LYS A 78 -3.12 4.87 2.46
CA LYS A 78 -2.30 4.88 1.23
C LYS A 78 -0.94 4.22 1.46
N MET A 79 -0.35 3.77 0.37
CA MET A 79 0.98 3.18 0.38
C MET A 79 2.04 4.27 0.64
N GLY A 80 3.06 3.96 1.44
CA GLY A 80 4.23 4.82 1.62
C GLY A 80 5.05 5.00 0.33
N PRO A 81 5.97 5.98 0.28
CA PRO A 81 6.81 6.22 -0.89
C PRO A 81 7.73 5.01 -1.17
N LEU A 82 7.88 4.69 -2.46
CA LEU A 82 8.90 3.75 -2.96
C LEU A 82 10.15 4.55 -3.33
N GLU A 83 11.32 4.12 -2.88
CA GLU A 83 12.60 4.73 -3.25
C GLU A 83 13.09 4.17 -4.58
N LYS A 84 13.50 5.07 -5.49
CA LYS A 84 14.18 4.70 -6.74
C LYS A 84 15.68 4.70 -6.51
N TRP A 85 16.35 3.66 -6.97
CA TRP A 85 17.81 3.61 -6.97
C TRP A 85 18.36 4.58 -8.04
N SER A 86 19.06 5.65 -7.65
CA SER A 86 19.84 6.44 -8.61
C SER A 86 21.16 5.73 -8.88
N ASN A 87 21.37 5.33 -10.13
CA ASN A 87 22.61 4.72 -10.60
C ASN A 87 23.82 5.63 -10.28
N PRO A 88 24.88 5.16 -9.59
CA PRO A 88 26.09 5.95 -9.30
C PRO A 88 26.95 6.26 -10.55
N PHE A 89 26.47 5.92 -11.76
CA PHE A 89 27.17 6.17 -13.03
C PHE A 89 26.74 7.44 -13.76
N VAL A 90 25.87 8.29 -13.19
CA VAL A 90 25.70 9.66 -13.71
C VAL A 90 26.66 10.57 -12.96
N SER A 91 27.92 10.52 -13.37
CA SER A 91 28.90 11.59 -13.09
C SER A 91 28.66 12.74 -14.07
N LYS A 92 28.16 13.88 -13.59
CA LYS A 92 28.61 15.25 -13.85
C LYS A 92 27.60 16.26 -13.34
#